data_AF-A0AAU4LR62-F1
#
_entry.id   AF-A0AAU4LR62-F1
#
_cell.length_a   1.000
_cell.length_b   1.000
_cell.length_c   1.000
_cell.angle_alpha   90.00
_cell.angle_beta   90.00
_cell.angle_gamma   90.00
#
_symmetry.space_group_name_H-M   'P 1'
#
loop_
_entity.id
_entity.type
_entity.pdbx_description
1 polymer ?
#
loop_
_entity_poly.entity_id
_entity_poly.type
_entity_poly.pdbx_seq_one_letter_code
_entity_poly.pdbx_strand_id
1 'polypeptide(L)'
;MEHESGLYEIFPGVTAVALGRCCSFLRLPGRTLYPGLADCPCRGCSLDDVTHARDVLGDILAALPPRPQTELGRLLARIDAELLRRTLPDPRASGCPWRREAWWRMRLHDGVVGPPRRHPGQGVHPWSSVGGLPGRG
;
A
#
# COMPACT_ATOMS: atom_id res chain seq x y z
N MET A 1 -4.00 -8.23 19.86
CA MET A 1 -5.02 -9.18 19.37
C MET A 1 -5.11 -8.92 17.89
N GLU A 2 -4.48 -9.77 17.09
CA GLU A 2 -4.35 -9.57 15.66
C GLU A 2 -5.59 -10.14 14.97
N HIS A 3 -6.18 -9.38 14.06
CA HIS A 3 -7.43 -9.72 13.38
C HIS A 3 -7.10 -10.69 12.24
N GLU A 4 -7.57 -11.93 12.31
CA GLU A 4 -7.49 -12.90 11.20
C GLU A 4 -8.51 -12.49 10.13
N SER A 5 -8.12 -11.55 9.28
CA SER A 5 -8.88 -11.20 8.09
C SER A 5 -8.44 -12.10 6.94
N GLY A 6 -9.39 -12.71 6.22
CA GLY A 6 -9.19 -13.65 5.11
C GLY A 6 -8.51 -13.09 3.84
N LEU A 7 -7.70 -12.04 3.98
CA LEU A 7 -6.78 -11.56 2.95
C LEU A 7 -5.48 -12.34 3.11
N TYR A 8 -5.02 -12.99 2.03
CA TYR A 8 -3.86 -13.89 1.98
C TYR A 8 -2.56 -13.30 2.60
N GLU A 9 -2.51 -11.98 2.80
CA GLU A 9 -1.34 -11.21 3.25
C GLU A 9 -1.33 -10.85 4.74
N ILE A 10 -2.42 -11.12 5.49
CA ILE A 10 -2.51 -10.79 6.93
C ILE A 10 -2.19 -12.02 7.78
N PHE A 11 -1.11 -11.98 8.55
CA PHE A 11 -0.66 -13.06 9.45
C PHE A 11 -0.07 -12.48 10.76
N PRO A 12 0.02 -13.26 11.85
CA PRO A 12 0.56 -12.76 13.11
C PRO A 12 1.95 -12.12 12.98
N GLY A 13 2.10 -10.87 13.42
CA GLY A 13 3.35 -10.10 13.35
C GLY A 13 3.56 -9.32 12.06
N VAL A 14 2.68 -9.44 11.05
CA VAL A 14 2.82 -8.75 9.76
C VAL A 14 2.87 -7.22 9.93
N THR A 15 2.12 -6.67 10.89
CA THR A 15 2.15 -5.23 11.20
C THR A 15 3.55 -4.76 11.58
N ALA A 16 4.22 -5.51 12.47
CA ALA A 16 5.57 -5.17 12.94
C ALA A 16 6.61 -5.31 11.82
N VAL A 17 6.48 -6.35 10.99
CA VAL A 17 7.35 -6.56 9.83
C VAL A 17 7.19 -5.42 8.83
N ALA A 18 5.96 -5.10 8.42
CA ALA A 18 5.69 -4.04 7.45
C ALA A 18 6.16 -2.66 7.95
N LEU A 19 5.89 -2.31 9.22
CA LEU A 19 6.44 -1.09 9.84
C LEU A 19 7.97 -1.11 9.86
N GLY A 20 8.57 -2.24 10.20
CA GLY A 20 10.03 -2.43 10.20
C GLY A 20 10.64 -2.20 8.83
N ARG A 21 9.99 -2.68 7.75
CA ARG A 21 10.42 -2.49 6.36
C ARG A 21 10.31 -1.02 5.94
N CYS A 22 9.18 -0.36 6.20
CA CYS A 22 9.05 1.08 5.93
C CYS A 22 10.12 1.89 6.67
N CYS A 23 10.33 1.64 7.96
CA CYS A 23 11.36 2.33 8.75
C CYS A 23 12.78 2.05 8.23
N SER A 24 13.07 0.82 7.81
CA SER A 24 14.39 0.45 7.29
C SER A 24 14.66 1.09 5.93
N PHE A 25 13.68 1.10 5.04
CA PHE A 25 13.75 1.83 3.78
C PHE A 25 14.05 3.32 4.02
N LEU A 26 13.34 3.95 4.97
CA LEU A 26 13.56 5.35 5.36
C LEU A 26 14.88 5.59 6.10
N ARG A 27 15.64 4.56 6.49
CA ARG A 27 16.99 4.72 7.05
C ARG A 27 18.09 4.59 6.00
N LEU A 28 17.76 4.18 4.77
CA LEU A 28 18.74 4.10 3.70
C LEU A 28 19.38 5.48 3.47
N PRO A 29 20.68 5.55 3.15
CA PRO A 29 21.33 6.81 2.83
C PRO A 29 20.81 7.37 1.50
N GLY A 30 20.92 8.69 1.33
CA GLY A 30 20.54 9.37 0.08
C GLY A 30 19.32 10.28 0.23
N ARG A 31 19.35 11.42 -0.45
CA ARG A 31 18.26 12.41 -0.40
C ARG A 31 16.98 11.91 -1.06
N THR A 32 17.14 11.15 -2.14
CA THR A 32 16.07 10.53 -2.91
C THR A 32 16.27 9.02 -2.91
N LEU A 33 15.21 8.29 -2.61
CA LEU A 33 15.15 6.83 -2.59
C LEU A 33 14.20 6.35 -3.68
N TYR A 34 14.50 5.17 -4.21
CA TYR A 34 13.69 4.48 -5.20
C TYR A 34 13.18 3.19 -4.55
N PRO A 35 11.86 2.99 -4.46
CA PRO A 35 11.29 1.72 -4.01
C PRO A 35 11.83 0.55 -4.84
N GLY A 36 12.29 -0.49 -4.13
CA GLY A 36 12.68 -1.76 -4.73
C GLY A 36 11.46 -2.51 -5.26
N LEU A 37 11.57 -3.16 -6.42
CA LEU A 37 10.61 -4.20 -6.78
C LEU A 37 10.99 -5.50 -6.06
N ALA A 38 10.02 -6.14 -5.41
CA ALA A 38 10.26 -7.46 -4.83
C ALA A 38 10.52 -8.48 -5.96
N ASP A 39 11.76 -8.98 -6.03
CA ASP A 39 12.18 -9.96 -7.03
C ASP A 39 11.68 -11.38 -6.73
N CYS A 40 11.18 -11.62 -5.51
CA CYS A 40 10.73 -12.94 -5.06
C CYS A 40 9.27 -12.92 -4.58
N PRO A 41 8.41 -13.86 -5.01
CA PRO A 41 6.99 -13.91 -4.64
C PRO A 41 6.72 -14.45 -3.22
N CYS A 42 7.75 -14.70 -2.40
CA CYS A 42 7.53 -15.11 -1.01
C CYS A 42 6.88 -14.01 -0.17
N ARG A 43 5.96 -14.38 0.74
CA ARG A 43 5.21 -13.46 1.61
C ARG A 43 6.08 -12.49 2.40
N GLY A 44 7.26 -12.92 2.85
CA GLY A 44 8.18 -12.06 3.60
C GLY A 44 9.00 -11.13 2.71
N CYS A 45 9.19 -11.51 1.45
CA CYS A 45 10.05 -10.86 0.48
C CYS A 45 9.27 -9.83 -0.35
N SER A 46 7.96 -10.05 -0.54
CA SER A 46 7.08 -9.03 -1.13
C SER A 46 7.10 -7.73 -0.33
N LEU A 47 7.29 -7.81 0.99
CA LEU A 47 7.41 -6.65 1.88
C LEU A 47 8.74 -5.89 1.75
N ASP A 48 9.72 -6.40 1.00
CA ASP A 48 10.92 -5.63 0.65
C ASP A 48 10.59 -4.47 -0.30
N ASP A 49 9.50 -4.60 -1.07
CA ASP A 49 8.88 -3.46 -1.74
C ASP A 49 8.14 -2.60 -0.71
N VAL A 50 8.67 -1.41 -0.45
CA VAL A 50 8.08 -0.47 0.52
C VAL A 50 6.66 -0.03 0.14
N THR A 51 6.31 -0.05 -1.14
CA THR A 51 4.95 0.27 -1.61
C THR A 51 3.98 -0.85 -1.25
N HIS A 52 4.40 -2.11 -1.40
CA HIS A 52 3.62 -3.27 -0.98
C HIS A 52 3.52 -3.38 0.55
N ALA A 53 4.60 -3.11 1.29
CA ALA A 53 4.53 -3.01 2.75
C ALA A 53 3.52 -1.94 3.21
N ARG A 54 3.42 -0.82 2.48
CA ARG A 54 2.44 0.23 2.77
C ARG A 54 1.00 -0.17 2.44
N ASP A 55 0.79 -0.99 1.41
CA ASP A 55 -0.51 -1.56 1.06
C ASP A 55 -1.03 -2.46 2.19
N VAL A 56 -0.19 -3.39 2.64
CA VAL A 56 -0.52 -4.30 3.74
C VAL A 56 -0.88 -3.52 5.01
N LEU A 57 -0.17 -2.43 5.32
CA LEU A 57 -0.50 -1.55 6.44
C LEU A 57 -1.85 -0.82 6.26
N GLY A 58 -2.24 -0.52 5.01
CA GLY A 58 -3.56 0.03 4.70
C GLY A 58 -4.67 -0.98 4.96
N ASP A 59 -4.48 -2.23 4.56
CA ASP A 59 -5.45 -3.30 4.78
C ASP A 59 -5.62 -3.61 6.27
N ILE A 60 -4.51 -3.63 7.03
CA ILE A 60 -4.54 -3.77 8.49
C ILE A 60 -5.29 -2.59 9.13
N LEU A 61 -4.99 -1.35 8.72
CA LEU A 61 -5.67 -0.16 9.24
C LEU A 61 -7.19 -0.24 9.04
N ALA A 62 -7.64 -0.72 7.88
CA ALA A 62 -9.05 -0.88 7.56
C ALA A 62 -9.75 -1.96 8.40
N ALA A 63 -9.01 -3.00 8.83
CA ALA A 63 -9.54 -4.10 9.64
C ALA A 63 -9.53 -3.82 11.16
N LEU A 64 -8.86 -2.76 11.63
CA LEU A 64 -8.74 -2.46 13.06
C LEU A 64 -9.99 -1.77 13.65
N PRO A 65 -10.31 -2.03 14.94
CA PRO A 65 -11.31 -1.25 15.66
C PRO A 65 -10.86 0.21 15.84
N PRO A 66 -11.79 1.16 16.11
CA PRO A 66 -11.54 2.60 15.97
C PRO A 66 -10.33 3.15 16.76
N ARG A 67 -10.09 2.66 17.98
CA ARG A 67 -9.00 3.15 18.82
C ARG A 67 -7.62 2.72 18.30
N PRO A 68 -7.32 1.42 18.09
CA PRO A 68 -6.10 1.00 17.41
C PRO A 68 -5.92 1.59 16.01
N GLN A 69 -7.01 1.76 15.26
CA GLN A 69 -6.98 2.38 13.94
C GLN A 69 -6.46 3.83 14.02
N THR A 70 -6.90 4.61 15.01
CA THR A 70 -6.44 6.00 15.17
C THR A 70 -4.93 6.08 15.44
N GLU A 71 -4.42 5.22 16.33
CA GLU A 71 -3.00 5.22 16.68
C GLU A 71 -2.12 4.75 15.50
N LEU A 72 -2.51 3.68 14.81
CA LEU A 72 -1.81 3.23 13.61
C LEU A 72 -1.88 4.30 12.50
N GLY A 73 -3.03 4.94 12.31
CA GLY A 73 -3.22 6.01 11.33
C GLY A 73 -2.27 7.19 11.55
N ARG A 74 -2.04 7.61 12.80
CA ARG A 74 -1.06 8.67 13.12
C ARG A 74 0.37 8.25 12.78
N LEU A 75 0.73 7.00 13.04
CA LEU A 75 2.05 6.47 12.70
C LEU A 75 2.24 6.42 11.18
N LEU A 76 1.24 5.91 10.45
CA LEU A 76 1.25 5.85 8.99
C LEU A 76 1.32 7.25 8.37
N ALA A 77 0.64 8.25 8.92
CA ALA A 77 0.73 9.63 8.42
C ALA A 77 2.18 10.18 8.46
N ARG A 78 2.96 9.82 9.49
CA ARG A 78 4.38 10.22 9.59
C ARG A 78 5.25 9.48 8.56
N ILE A 79 5.00 8.19 8.37
CA ILE A 79 5.69 7.36 7.37
C ILE A 79 5.36 7.89 5.96
N ASP A 80 4.08 8.16 5.68
CA ASP A 80 3.59 8.68 4.42
C ASP A 80 4.21 10.02 4.06
N ALA A 81 4.31 10.93 5.03
CA ALA A 81 4.96 12.21 4.83
C ALA A 81 6.45 12.05 4.45
N GLU A 82 7.15 11.10 5.05
CA GLU A 82 8.56 10.85 4.75
C GLU A 82 8.74 10.14 3.41
N LEU A 83 7.92 9.13 3.11
CA LEU A 83 7.89 8.46 1.81
C LEU A 83 7.60 9.48 0.70
N LEU A 84 6.64 10.38 0.91
CA LEU A 84 6.29 11.45 -0.04
C LEU A 84 7.48 12.38 -0.31
N ARG A 85 8.27 12.72 0.72
CA ARG A 85 9.46 13.57 0.62
C ARG A 85 10.62 12.88 -0.08
N ARG A 86 10.83 11.59 0.20
CA ARG A 86 12.05 10.88 -0.21
C ARG A 86 11.91 10.06 -1.48
N THR A 87 10.71 9.77 -1.95
CA THR A 87 10.50 9.04 -3.21
C THR A 87 10.03 9.98 -4.31
N LEU A 88 10.43 9.71 -5.56
CA LEU A 88 9.98 10.52 -6.70
C LEU A 88 8.64 10.03 -7.25
N PRO A 89 7.73 10.92 -7.64
CA PRO A 89 6.53 10.52 -8.37
C PRO A 89 6.91 9.93 -9.73
N ASP A 90 6.23 8.87 -10.15
CA ASP A 90 6.36 8.36 -11.52
C ASP A 90 5.69 9.34 -12.50
N PRO A 91 6.44 9.91 -13.46
CA PRO A 91 5.88 10.78 -14.49
C PRO A 91 4.85 10.07 -15.38
N ARG A 92 5.00 8.75 -15.57
CA ARG A 92 4.10 7.94 -16.41
C ARG A 92 2.73 7.71 -15.76
N ALA A 93 2.65 7.85 -14.44
CA ALA A 93 1.41 7.73 -13.70
C ALA A 93 0.58 9.03 -13.65
N SER A 94 0.97 10.08 -14.38
CA SER A 94 0.42 11.45 -14.25
C SER A 94 -1.08 11.56 -14.55
N GLY A 95 -1.67 10.57 -15.24
CA GLY A 95 -3.11 10.49 -15.54
C GLY A 95 -3.90 9.45 -14.73
N CYS A 96 -3.31 8.80 -13.72
CA CYS A 96 -3.99 7.75 -12.97
C CYS A 96 -5.09 8.33 -12.04
N PRO A 97 -6.37 7.92 -12.17
CA PRO A 97 -7.46 8.43 -11.34
C PRO A 97 -7.27 8.17 -9.85
N TRP A 98 -6.67 7.03 -9.49
CA TRP A 98 -6.45 6.56 -8.12
C TRP A 98 -5.25 7.21 -7.42
N ARG A 99 -4.65 8.24 -8.04
CA ARG A 99 -3.42 8.87 -7.56
C ARG A 99 -3.60 9.53 -6.19
N ARG A 100 -4.82 9.92 -5.80
CA ARG A 100 -5.09 10.52 -4.48
C ARG A 100 -5.21 9.46 -3.39
N GLU A 101 -5.79 8.32 -3.73
CA GLU A 101 -6.14 7.23 -2.83
C GLU A 101 -4.95 6.30 -2.56
N ALA A 102 -4.07 6.11 -3.56
CA ALA A 102 -2.91 5.20 -3.48
C ALA A 102 -1.64 5.82 -4.06
N TRP A 103 -1.34 7.08 -3.71
CA TRP A 103 -0.22 7.84 -4.27
C TRP A 103 1.15 7.12 -4.17
N TRP A 104 1.36 6.30 -3.14
CA TRP A 104 2.62 5.60 -2.89
C TRP A 104 2.92 4.52 -3.94
N ARG A 105 1.89 3.97 -4.60
CA ARG A 105 2.05 3.06 -5.74
C ARG A 105 2.55 3.77 -7.00
N MET A 106 2.40 5.10 -7.06
CA MET A 106 2.75 5.91 -8.22
C MET A 106 4.14 6.51 -8.06
N ARG A 107 5.08 5.73 -7.52
CA ARG A 107 6.47 6.14 -7.29
C ARG A 107 7.40 5.50 -8.28
N LEU A 108 8.49 6.21 -8.56
CA LEU A 108 9.52 5.71 -9.47
C LEU A 108 10.33 4.63 -8.75
N HIS A 109 10.19 3.37 -9.18
CA HIS A 109 10.93 2.23 -8.63
C HIS A 109 12.36 2.16 -9.18
N ASP A 110 13.24 1.47 -8.45
CA ASP A 110 14.53 1.05 -9.03
C ASP A 110 14.27 0.05 -10.16
N GLY A 111 15.15 0.03 -11.17
CA GLY A 111 15.02 -0.90 -12.30
C GLY A 111 13.96 -0.57 -13.37
N VAL A 112 13.31 0.61 -13.36
CA VAL A 112 12.40 1.02 -14.46
C VAL A 112 13.18 1.40 -15.73
N VAL A 113 13.63 0.37 -16.46
CA VAL A 113 13.86 0.41 -17.92
C VAL A 113 12.83 -0.54 -18.55
N GLY A 114 11.54 -0.23 -18.41
CA GLY A 114 10.44 -1.04 -18.94
C GLY A 114 9.07 -0.42 -18.66
N PRO A 115 8.02 -0.77 -19.44
CA PRO A 115 6.68 -0.23 -19.24
C PRO A 115 6.10 -0.65 -17.87
N PRO A 116 5.22 0.16 -17.25
CA PRO A 116 4.67 -0.10 -15.93
C PRO A 116 3.92 -1.44 -15.88
N ARG A 117 4.16 -2.24 -14.83
CA ARG A 117 3.46 -3.52 -14.65
C ARG A 117 1.98 -3.27 -14.36
N ARG A 118 1.10 -3.89 -15.14
CA ARG A 118 -0.25 -4.21 -14.67
C ARG A 118 -0.13 -5.37 -13.69
N HIS A 119 -0.61 -5.20 -12.47
CA HIS A 119 -0.80 -6.33 -11.56
C HIS A 119 -1.84 -7.29 -12.16
N PRO A 120 -1.53 -8.57 -12.41
CA PRO A 120 -2.56 -9.56 -12.64
C PRO A 120 -3.12 -9.96 -11.27
N GLY A 121 -4.21 -9.34 -10.83
CA GLY A 121 -4.80 -9.72 -9.54
C GLY A 121 -5.89 -8.83 -8.94
N GLN A 122 -6.09 -7.59 -9.39
CA GLN A 122 -7.28 -6.83 -9.00
C GLN A 122 -8.39 -7.10 -10.00
N GLY A 123 -9.08 -8.22 -9.78
CA GLY A 123 -10.44 -8.37 -10.26
C GLY A 123 -11.26 -7.19 -9.75
N VAL A 124 -11.99 -6.57 -10.68
CA VAL A 124 -13.09 -5.66 -10.38
C VAL A 124 -13.97 -6.24 -9.28
N HIS A 125 -13.92 -5.67 -8.08
CA HIS A 125 -14.99 -5.82 -7.11
C HIS A 125 -15.98 -4.68 -7.38
N PRO A 126 -17.15 -4.91 -8.01
CA PRO A 126 -18.29 -4.02 -7.82
C PRO A 126 -18.84 -4.24 -6.40
N TRP A 127 -20.02 -3.74 -6.05
CA TRP A 127 -20.60 -3.77 -4.69
C TRP A 127 -19.99 -2.69 -3.78
N SER A 128 -20.47 -1.44 -3.84
CA SER A 128 -21.81 -1.12 -3.36
C SER A 128 -22.34 0.18 -3.96
N SER A 129 -23.44 0.09 -4.70
CA SER A 129 -24.42 1.17 -4.77
C SER A 129 -25.70 0.66 -4.14
N VAL A 130 -26.02 1.25 -2.99
CA VAL A 130 -27.29 1.14 -2.30
C VAL A 130 -28.32 2.01 -3.02
N GLY A 131 -29.54 1.51 -3.18
CA GLY A 131 -30.79 2.30 -3.15
C GLY A 131 -31.44 2.69 -4.48
N GLY A 132 -32.70 2.24 -4.67
CA GLY A 132 -33.71 2.99 -5.43
C GLY A 132 -34.63 2.21 -6.36
N LEU A 133 -35.78 1.76 -5.84
CA LEU A 133 -37.04 1.43 -6.56
C LEU A 133 -37.53 2.62 -7.44
N PRO A 134 -38.48 2.49 -8.42
CA PRO A 134 -39.76 1.76 -8.27
C PRO A 134 -40.43 1.09 -9.51
N GLY A 135 -41.27 0.09 -9.21
CA GLY A 135 -42.68 -0.04 -9.62
C GLY A 135 -43.12 -0.09 -11.09
N ARG A 136 -43.80 -1.19 -11.46
CA ARG A 136 -45.15 -1.31 -12.07
C ARG A 136 -45.29 -2.79 -12.54
N GLY A 137 -46.36 -3.51 -12.26
CA GLY A 137 -47.76 -3.10 -12.31
C GLY A 137 -48.26 -3.40 -13.70
#